data_AF-A0A508X8Y4-F1
#
_entry.id   AF-A0A508X8Y4-F1
#
_cell.length_a   1.000
_cell.length_b   1.000
_cell.length_c   1.000
_cell.angle_alpha   90.00
_cell.angle_beta   90.00
_cell.angle_gamma   90.00
#
_symmetry.space_group_name_H-M   'P 1'
#
loop_
_entity.id
_entity.type
_entity.pdbx_description
1 polymer ?
#
loop_
_entity_poly.entity_id
_entity_poly.type
_entity_poly.pdbx_seq_one_letter_code
_entity_poly.pdbx_strand_id
1 'polypeptide(L)'
;MTLRLYAGHKQLKLGRIAVDVSHAKIHARDCEECTELERSGSGRIDRFERVISIDGEVSEELREKIGEIAGKCPVHRTLEAVTKIKTVVK
;
A
#
# COMPACT_ATOMS: atom_id res chain seq x y z
N MET A 1 2.02 -12.35 0.27
CA MET A 1 1.55 -13.44 -0.62
C MET A 1 1.29 -12.98 -2.06
N THR A 2 0.37 -12.04 -2.31
CA THR A 2 -0.07 -11.67 -3.68
C THR A 2 1.08 -11.28 -4.64
N LEU A 3 2.05 -10.49 -4.18
CA LEU A 3 3.21 -10.11 -4.99
C LEU A 3 4.05 -11.31 -5.44
N ARG A 4 4.34 -12.24 -4.52
CA ARG A 4 5.14 -13.44 -4.82
C ARG A 4 4.41 -14.37 -5.79
N LEU A 5 3.09 -14.50 -5.65
CA LEU A 5 2.26 -15.28 -6.57
C LEU A 5 2.25 -14.67 -7.97
N TYR A 6 2.07 -13.35 -8.07
CA TYR A 6 2.13 -12.65 -9.35
C TYR A 6 3.50 -12.77 -10.02
N ALA A 7 4.58 -12.56 -9.24
CA ALA A 7 5.94 -12.68 -9.74
C ALA A 7 6.22 -14.08 -10.30
N GLY A 8 5.79 -15.13 -9.59
CA GLY A 8 5.87 -16.50 -10.08
C GLY A 8 5.09 -16.72 -11.38
N HIS A 9 3.85 -16.23 -11.45
CA HIS A 9 3.00 -16.37 -12.64
C HIS A 9 3.54 -15.60 -13.87
N LYS A 10 4.17 -14.44 -13.66
CA LYS A 10 4.75 -13.61 -14.73
C LYS A 10 6.24 -13.86 -14.96
N GLN A 11 6.83 -14.84 -14.26
CA GLN A 11 8.26 -15.13 -14.30
C GLN A 11 9.15 -13.91 -14.03
N LEU A 12 8.65 -12.98 -13.19
CA LEU A 12 9.40 -11.80 -12.79
C LEU A 12 10.39 -12.18 -11.69
N LYS A 13 11.67 -11.85 -11.89
CA LYS A 13 12.68 -11.97 -10.86
C LYS A 13 12.55 -10.78 -9.90
N LEU A 14 11.94 -11.03 -8.75
CA LEU A 14 11.98 -10.11 -7.62
C LEU A 14 12.95 -10.66 -6.57
N GLY A 15 13.71 -9.76 -5.93
CA GLY A 15 14.52 -10.11 -4.79
C GLY A 15 13.69 -10.45 -3.55
N ARG A 16 14.33 -10.41 -2.38
CA ARG A 16 13.60 -10.57 -1.12
C ARG A 16 12.57 -9.46 -1.00
N ILE A 17 11.34 -9.82 -0.62
CA ILE A 17 10.26 -8.86 -0.39
C ILE A 17 10.04 -8.77 1.11
N ALA A 18 10.17 -7.58 1.67
CA ALA A 18 9.79 -7.25 3.04
C ALA A 18 8.56 -6.32 3.02
N VAL A 19 7.69 -6.45 4.01
CA VAL A 19 6.52 -5.59 4.15
C VAL A 19 6.40 -5.18 5.61
N ASP A 20 6.51 -3.88 5.85
CA ASP A 20 6.28 -3.26 7.15
C ASP A 20 4.92 -2.55 7.13
N VAL A 21 4.12 -2.79 8.15
CA VAL A 21 2.80 -2.16 8.30
C VAL A 21 2.76 -1.43 9.63
N SER A 22 2.46 -0.15 9.58
CA SER A 22 2.21 0.68 10.76
C SER A 22 0.79 1.24 10.72
N HIS A 23 0.28 1.60 11.89
CA HIS A 23 -1.05 2.17 12.08
C HIS A 23 -0.93 3.45 12.90
N ALA A 24 -1.70 4.46 12.52
CA ALA A 24 -1.86 5.66 13.30
C ALA A 24 -3.26 6.25 13.08
N LYS A 25 -3.75 6.96 14.10
CA LYS A 25 -4.86 7.89 13.90
C LYS A 25 -4.32 9.23 13.44
N ILE A 26 -4.73 9.73 12.29
CA ILE A 26 -4.30 11.05 11.79
C ILE A 26 -5.49 12.02 11.73
N HIS A 27 -5.23 13.32 11.70
CA HIS A 27 -6.30 14.29 11.49
C HIS A 27 -6.85 14.12 10.05
N ALA A 28 -8.17 14.16 9.87
CA ALA A 28 -8.78 13.94 8.55
C ALA A 28 -8.25 14.91 7.49
N ARG A 29 -7.99 16.16 7.88
CA ARG A 29 -7.39 17.22 7.05
C ARG A 29 -6.00 16.89 6.51
N ASP A 30 -5.23 16.07 7.23
CA ASP A 30 -3.83 15.74 6.88
C ASP A 30 -3.75 14.43 6.06
N CYS A 31 -4.90 13.85 5.70
CA CYS A 31 -4.97 12.60 4.96
C CYS A 31 -4.88 12.83 3.45
N GLU A 32 -3.69 12.67 2.89
CA GLU A 32 -3.48 12.74 1.42
C GLU A 32 -4.31 11.70 0.67
N GLU A 33 -4.57 10.54 1.25
CA GLU A 33 -5.33 9.45 0.62
C GLU A 33 -6.86 9.60 0.74
N CYS A 34 -7.33 10.65 1.40
CA CYS A 34 -8.74 10.92 1.62
C CYS A 34 -9.34 11.76 0.50
N THR A 35 -10.62 11.53 0.21
CA THR A 35 -11.44 12.41 -0.61
C THR A 35 -11.66 13.75 0.07
N GLU A 36 -12.02 14.79 -0.70
CA GLU A 36 -12.28 16.13 -0.14
C GLU A 36 -13.40 16.12 0.92
N LEU A 37 -14.43 15.31 0.71
CA LEU A 37 -15.52 15.12 1.67
C LEU A 37 -15.00 14.56 3.00
N GLU A 38 -14.12 13.54 2.94
CA GLU A 38 -13.50 12.96 4.13
C GLU A 38 -12.56 13.95 4.84
N ARG A 39 -11.77 14.73 4.09
CA ARG A 39 -10.87 15.75 4.66
C ARG A 39 -11.59 16.94 5.27
N SER A 40 -12.83 17.22 4.85
CA SER A 40 -13.65 18.30 5.39
C SER A 40 -14.15 18.01 6.82
N GLY A 41 -14.02 16.77 7.29
CA GLY A 41 -14.31 16.40 8.67
C GLY A 41 -13.31 16.97 9.69
N SER A 42 -13.77 17.17 10.93
CA SER A 42 -12.94 17.60 12.06
C SER A 42 -12.38 16.44 12.90
N GLY A 43 -12.64 15.19 12.50
CA GLY A 43 -12.27 13.99 13.24
C GLY A 43 -10.86 13.46 12.94
N ARG A 44 -10.46 12.44 13.70
CA ARG A 44 -9.31 11.59 13.35
C ARG A 44 -9.80 10.35 12.61
N ILE A 45 -8.98 9.88 11.68
CA ILE A 45 -9.23 8.67 10.90
C ILE A 45 -8.13 7.64 11.14
N ASP A 46 -8.47 6.37 11.00
CA ASP A 46 -7.50 5.28 11.01
C ASP A 46 -6.77 5.22 9.67
N ARG A 47 -5.44 5.34 9.74
CA ARG A 47 -4.55 5.23 8.59
C ARG A 47 -3.50 4.16 8.84
N PHE A 48 -3.41 3.23 7.90
CA PHE A 48 -2.30 2.31 7.80
C PHE A 48 -1.28 2.83 6.80
N GLU A 49 0.00 2.69 7.15
CA GLU A 49 1.08 2.84 6.18
C GLU A 49 1.71 1.47 5.94
N ARG A 50 1.76 1.08 4.68
CA ARG A 50 2.38 -0.15 4.21
C ARG A 50 3.62 0.22 3.41
N VAL A 51 4.79 -0.15 3.92
CA VAL A 51 6.06 -0.03 3.22
C VAL A 51 6.44 -1.39 2.67
N ILE A 52 6.63 -1.47 1.36
CA ILE A 52 7.05 -2.69 0.65
C ILE A 52 8.47 -2.46 0.20
N SER A 53 9.41 -3.28 0.66
CA SER A 53 10.82 -3.21 0.25
C SER A 53 11.19 -4.42 -0.58
N ILE A 54 11.92 -4.19 -1.67
CA ILE A 54 12.44 -5.28 -2.51
C ILE A 54 13.96 -5.16 -2.63
N ASP A 55 14.66 -6.24 -2.30
CA ASP A 55 16.11 -6.29 -2.47
C ASP A 55 16.48 -6.25 -3.97
N GLY A 56 17.39 -5.36 -4.35
CA GLY A 56 17.90 -5.20 -5.71
C GLY A 56 17.41 -3.92 -6.39
N GLU A 57 17.75 -3.75 -7.68
CA GLU A 57 17.27 -2.62 -8.47
C GLU A 57 15.81 -2.82 -8.85
N VAL A 58 14.98 -1.83 -8.53
CA VAL A 58 13.57 -1.78 -8.91
C VAL A 58 13.39 -0.56 -9.79
N SER A 59 13.11 -0.77 -11.09
CA SER A 59 12.76 0.32 -11.99
C SER A 59 11.44 0.98 -11.54
N GLU A 60 11.24 2.25 -11.89
CA GLU A 60 9.99 2.96 -11.56
C GLU A 60 8.75 2.23 -12.13
N GLU A 61 8.85 1.69 -13.35
CA GLU A 61 7.79 0.88 -13.96
C GLU A 61 7.45 -0.36 -13.10
N LEU A 62 8.48 -1.05 -12.59
CA LEU A 62 8.29 -2.21 -11.74
C LEU A 62 7.71 -1.80 -10.39
N ARG A 63 8.15 -0.66 -9.84
CA ARG A 63 7.67 -0.09 -8.58
C ARG A 63 6.17 0.23 -8.64
N GLU A 64 5.72 0.89 -9.71
CA GLU A 64 4.30 1.14 -9.96
C GLU A 64 3.53 -0.17 -10.07
N LYS A 65 4.08 -1.14 -10.81
CA LYS A 65 3.46 -2.45 -10.96
C LYS A 65 3.29 -3.19 -9.63
N ILE A 66 4.31 -3.14 -8.77
CA ILE A 66 4.28 -3.71 -7.43
C ILE A 66 3.17 -3.06 -6.61
N GLY A 67 3.06 -1.74 -6.64
CA GLY A 67 1.98 -0.99 -5.98
C GLY A 67 0.59 -1.48 -6.44
N GLU A 68 0.37 -1.57 -7.74
CA GLU A 68 -0.87 -2.05 -8.35
C GLU A 68 -1.22 -3.48 -7.89
N ILE A 69 -0.25 -4.40 -7.90
CA ILE A 69 -0.46 -5.79 -7.49
C ILE A 69 -0.72 -5.88 -5.99
N ALA A 70 0.00 -5.10 -5.19
CA ALA A 70 -0.19 -5.05 -3.75
C ALA A 70 -1.59 -4.55 -3.37
N GLY A 71 -2.20 -3.70 -4.18
CA GLY A 71 -3.61 -3.28 -4.07
C GLY A 71 -4.63 -4.41 -4.35
N LYS A 72 -4.23 -5.47 -5.04
CA LYS A 72 -5.09 -6.64 -5.32
C LYS A 72 -5.10 -7.67 -4.19
N CYS A 73 -4.37 -7.42 -3.10
CA CYS A 73 -4.35 -8.31 -1.95
C CYS A 73 -5.75 -8.37 -1.29
N PRO A 74 -6.33 -9.56 -1.05
CA PRO A 74 -7.65 -9.66 -0.42
C PRO A 74 -7.74 -8.94 0.91
N VAL A 75 -6.72 -9.06 1.76
CA VAL A 75 -6.66 -8.38 3.06
C VAL A 75 -6.60 -6.86 2.90
N HIS A 76 -5.87 -6.34 1.90
CA HIS A 76 -5.84 -4.91 1.62
C HIS A 76 -7.23 -4.38 1.25
N ARG A 77 -7.94 -5.07 0.35
CA ARG A 77 -9.30 -4.70 -0.04
C ARG A 77 -10.28 -4.70 1.12
N THR A 78 -10.15 -5.66 2.04
CA THR A 78 -10.97 -5.70 3.25
C THR A 78 -10.69 -4.51 4.17
N LEU A 79 -9.43 -4.13 4.36
CA LEU A 79 -9.05 -3.04 5.26
C LEU A 79 -9.36 -1.64 4.68
N GLU A 80 -9.21 -1.47 3.37
CA GLU A 80 -9.49 -0.21 2.66
C GLU A 80 -10.96 0.22 2.77
N ALA A 81 -11.89 -0.72 2.91
CA ALA A 81 -13.32 -0.42 3.02
C ALA A 81 -13.68 0.44 4.26
N VAL A 82 -12.84 0.41 5.29
CA VAL A 82 -13.09 1.10 6.58
C VAL A 82 -11.94 1.98 7.05
N THR A 83 -10.76 1.88 6.42
CA THR A 83 -9.56 2.64 6.78
C THR A 83 -8.82 3.15 5.56
N LYS A 84 -7.96 4.15 5.75
CA LYS A 84 -7.08 4.65 4.69
C LYS A 84 -5.76 3.92 4.71
N ILE A 85 -5.24 3.58 3.53
CA ILE A 85 -3.98 2.85 3.40
C ILE A 85 -3.03 3.60 2.48
N LYS A 86 -1.97 4.18 3.04
CA LYS A 86 -0.82 4.65 2.25
C LYS A 86 0.04 3.44 1.89
N THR A 87 0.37 3.28 0.61
CA THR A 87 1.37 2.30 0.18
C THR A 87 2.60 3.03 -0.33
N VAL A 88 3.76 2.65 0.19
CA VAL A 88 5.07 3.09 -0.30
C VAL A 88 5.81 1.85 -0.75
N VAL A 89 6.33 1.86 -1.97
CA VAL A 89 7.27 0.83 -2.43
C VAL A 89 8.66 1.44 -2.34
N LYS A 90 9.62 0.73 -1.75
CA LYS A 90 11.02 1.13 -1.57
C LYS A 90 11.91 0.19 -2.36
#